data_AF-A0A538U973-F1
#
_entry.id   AF-A0A538U973-F1
#
_cell.length_a   1.000
_cell.length_b   1.000
_cell.length_c   1.000
_cell.angle_alpha   90.00
_cell.angle_beta   90.00
_cell.angle_gamma   90.00
#
_symmetry.space_group_name_H-M   'P 1'
#
loop_
_entity.id
_entity.type
_entity.pdbx_description
1 polymer ?
#
loop_
_entity_poly.entity_id
_entity_poly.type
_entity_poly.pdbx_seq_one_letter_code
_entity_poly.pdbx_strand_id
1 'polypeptide(L)'
;MWASFVSFRIQEAMRTQSYEKIALLFAGIDLRGRDEEFRRIVGIYPSSDEYNRLVVYRDAANLYLSDPAHQDIAAYRDYIAKHSLSGAEAWSWDSFQSYERYVEDRKQTRRAGLRANAMLGLAIANRLVSAIHAARYAGHAAPATHTHSLRLDCGPAPGDPLAVRVGVSLQY
;
A
#
# COMPACT_ATOMS: atom_id res chain seq x y z
N MET A 1 -13.18 -6.04 -15.26
CA MET A 1 -11.91 -6.73 -14.95
C MET A 1 -10.69 -5.90 -15.31
N TRP A 2 -10.28 -5.77 -16.59
CA TRP A 2 -9.14 -4.91 -16.96
C TRP A 2 -9.36 -3.42 -16.62
N ALA A 3 -10.55 -2.89 -16.91
CA ALA A 3 -10.91 -1.52 -16.52
C ALA A 3 -10.85 -1.32 -14.99
N SER A 4 -11.24 -2.33 -14.22
CA SER A 4 -11.19 -2.33 -12.76
C SER A 4 -9.74 -2.34 -12.26
N PHE A 5 -8.88 -3.19 -12.84
CA PHE A 5 -7.44 -3.21 -12.54
C PHE A 5 -6.77 -1.87 -12.85
N VAL A 6 -6.99 -1.32 -14.04
CA VAL A 6 -6.45 -0.01 -14.45
C VAL A 6 -6.94 1.10 -13.51
N SER A 7 -8.23 1.11 -13.16
CA SER A 7 -8.79 2.07 -12.20
C SER A 7 -8.08 2.00 -10.84
N PHE A 8 -7.88 0.81 -10.28
CA PHE A 8 -7.19 0.68 -9.00
C PHE A 8 -5.71 1.08 -9.06
N ARG A 9 -5.02 0.81 -10.18
CA ARG A 9 -3.63 1.26 -10.39
C ARG A 9 -3.52 2.78 -10.50
N ILE A 10 -4.47 3.42 -11.18
CA ILE A 10 -4.54 4.89 -11.24
C ILE A 10 -4.82 5.47 -9.86
N GLN A 11 -5.77 4.90 -9.10
CA GLN A 11 -6.07 5.33 -7.74
C GLN A 11 -4.85 5.18 -6.81
N GLU A 12 -4.13 4.07 -6.91
CA GLU A 12 -2.89 3.84 -6.15
C GLU A 12 -1.83 4.92 -6.47
N ALA A 13 -1.62 5.23 -7.75
CA ALA A 13 -0.66 6.24 -8.18
C ALA A 13 -1.04 7.66 -7.72
N MET A 14 -2.31 8.05 -7.88
CA MET A 14 -2.80 9.37 -7.45
C MET A 14 -2.70 9.54 -5.93
N ARG A 15 -3.06 8.50 -5.16
CA ARG A 15 -2.98 8.54 -3.70
C ARG A 15 -1.55 8.52 -3.19
N THR A 16 -0.66 7.85 -3.91
CA THR A 16 0.78 7.91 -3.63
C THR A 16 1.31 9.33 -3.71
N GLN A 17 1.02 10.02 -4.81
CA GLN A 17 1.39 11.41 -4.97
C GLN A 17 0.76 12.32 -3.91
N SER A 18 -0.49 12.04 -3.50
CA SER A 18 -1.19 12.79 -2.45
C SER A 18 -0.46 12.70 -1.10
N TYR A 19 -0.20 11.49 -0.60
CA TYR A 19 0.43 11.35 0.71
C TYR A 19 1.88 11.82 0.71
N GLU A 20 2.62 11.68 -0.41
CA GLU A 20 3.98 12.19 -0.56
C GLU A 20 3.99 13.72 -0.46
N LYS A 21 3.03 14.40 -1.11
CA LYS A 21 2.88 15.85 -1.03
C LYS A 21 2.48 16.31 0.37
N ILE A 22 1.60 15.58 1.05
CA ILE A 22 1.20 15.88 2.43
C ILE A 22 2.42 15.80 3.35
N ALA A 23 3.24 14.74 3.24
CA ALA A 23 4.46 14.62 4.04
C ALA A 23 5.46 15.74 3.76
N LEU A 24 5.64 16.11 2.49
CA LEU A 24 6.53 17.22 2.14
C LEU A 24 6.06 18.55 2.72
N LEU A 25 4.77 18.86 2.59
CA LEU A 25 4.21 20.16 3.00
C LEU A 25 4.07 20.29 4.52
N PHE A 26 3.67 19.22 5.21
CA PHE A 26 3.25 19.27 6.61
C PHE A 26 4.20 18.56 7.57
N ALA A 27 5.11 17.73 7.08
CA ALA A 27 6.16 17.10 7.89
C ALA A 27 7.58 17.52 7.48
N GLY A 28 7.73 18.25 6.38
CA GLY A 28 9.01 18.73 5.87
C GLY A 28 9.88 17.64 5.23
N ILE A 29 9.31 16.47 4.89
CA ILE A 29 10.08 15.31 4.41
C ILE A 29 9.68 14.89 2.99
N ASP A 30 10.68 14.72 2.11
CA ASP A 30 10.47 14.16 0.78
C ASP A 30 10.51 12.63 0.80
N LEU A 31 9.36 12.03 0.51
CA LEU A 31 9.17 10.58 0.50
C LEU A 31 9.39 9.95 -0.88
N ARG A 32 9.61 10.75 -1.93
CA ARG A 32 9.78 10.23 -3.29
C ARG A 32 11.02 9.35 -3.37
N GLY A 33 10.85 8.14 -3.90
CA GLY A 33 11.93 7.16 -4.02
C GLY A 33 12.38 6.55 -2.68
N ARG A 34 11.76 6.92 -1.55
CA ARG A 34 12.00 6.26 -0.26
C ARG A 34 11.29 4.91 -0.23
N ASP A 35 11.91 3.96 0.46
CA ASP A 35 11.34 2.62 0.61
C ASP A 35 10.04 2.64 1.45
N GLU A 36 9.32 1.52 1.43
CA GLU A 36 8.07 1.41 2.17
C GLU A 36 8.29 1.47 3.69
N GLU A 37 9.47 1.04 4.15
CA GLU A 37 9.81 1.01 5.57
C GLU A 37 10.01 2.41 6.13
N PHE A 38 10.76 3.27 5.46
CA PHE A 38 10.91 4.67 5.83
C PHE A 38 9.56 5.38 5.82
N ARG A 39 8.75 5.17 4.77
CA ARG A 39 7.38 5.70 4.71
C ARG A 39 6.56 5.21 5.90
N ARG A 40 6.68 3.93 6.29
CA ARG A 40 6.02 3.32 7.45
C ARG A 40 6.43 4.01 8.75
N ILE A 41 7.72 4.22 8.98
CA ILE A 41 8.26 4.92 10.16
C ILE A 41 7.66 6.32 10.29
N VAL A 42 7.64 7.11 9.20
CA VAL A 42 7.05 8.46 9.16
C VAL A 42 5.55 8.47 9.52
N GLY A 43 4.85 7.34 9.32
CA GLY A 43 3.43 7.16 9.65
C GLY A 43 3.17 6.49 11.00
N ILE A 44 4.21 6.15 11.76
CA ILE A 44 4.11 5.60 13.11
C ILE A 44 4.54 6.63 14.14
N TYR A 45 5.58 7.40 13.82
CA TYR A 45 6.15 8.38 14.71
C TYR A 45 5.87 9.81 14.20
N PRO A 46 5.24 10.67 15.02
CA PRO A 46 5.02 12.08 14.73
C PRO A 46 6.26 12.89 14.36
N SER A 47 7.46 12.47 14.78
CA SER A 47 8.71 13.15 14.43
C SER A 47 9.90 12.18 14.39
N SER A 48 10.97 12.59 13.69
CA SER A 48 12.26 11.90 13.72
C SER A 48 12.86 11.88 15.12
N ASP A 49 12.66 12.94 15.91
CA ASP A 49 13.18 13.02 17.28
C ASP A 49 12.52 11.98 18.18
N GLU A 50 11.21 11.78 18.02
CA GLU A 50 10.47 10.74 18.73
C GLU A 50 10.90 9.34 18.29
N TYR A 51 11.09 9.11 16.99
CA TYR A 51 11.64 7.87 16.47
C TYR A 51 13.04 7.58 17.04
N ASN A 52 13.94 8.57 16.98
CA ASN A 52 15.30 8.47 17.49
C ASN A 52 15.27 8.11 18.98
N ARG A 53 14.43 8.77 19.76
CA ARG A 53 14.31 8.50 21.20
C ARG A 53 13.73 7.11 21.51
N LEU A 54 12.66 6.71 20.84
CA LEU A 54 11.93 5.48 21.18
C LEU A 54 12.54 4.22 20.58
N VAL A 55 13.28 4.36 19.49
CA VAL A 55 13.90 3.25 18.76
C VAL A 55 15.41 3.33 18.89
N VAL A 56 16.05 4.33 18.29
CA VAL A 56 17.52 4.38 18.19
C VAL A 56 18.19 4.39 19.56
N TYR A 57 17.73 5.25 20.48
CA TYR A 57 18.39 5.44 21.77
C TYR A 57 18.12 4.25 22.70
N ARG A 58 16.90 3.70 22.62
CA ARG A 58 16.51 2.51 23.36
C ARG A 58 17.31 1.29 22.90
N ASP A 59 17.43 1.10 21.59
CA ASP A 59 18.14 -0.03 21.01
C ASP A 59 19.65 0.09 21.30
N ALA A 60 20.22 1.30 21.24
CA ALA A 60 21.59 1.57 21.68
C ALA A 60 21.79 1.22 23.16
N ALA A 61 20.88 1.64 24.04
CA ALA A 61 20.96 1.34 25.47
C ALA A 61 20.88 -0.18 25.74
N ASN A 62 19.99 -0.89 25.03
CA ASN A 62 19.86 -2.33 25.14
C ASN A 62 21.11 -3.09 24.68
N LEU A 63 21.85 -2.56 23.71
CA LEU A 63 23.06 -3.20 23.18
C LEU A 63 24.30 -2.92 24.03
N TYR A 64 24.44 -1.70 24.55
CA TYR A 64 25.72 -1.23 25.11
C TYR A 64 25.66 -0.86 26.60
N LEU A 65 24.46 -0.69 27.17
CA LEU A 65 24.26 -0.27 28.57
C LEU A 65 23.51 -1.32 29.40
N SER A 66 23.20 -2.49 28.83
CA SER A 66 22.42 -3.54 29.50
C SER A 66 23.17 -4.23 30.64
N ASP A 67 24.50 -4.31 30.57
CA ASP A 67 25.35 -4.81 31.65
C ASP A 67 25.86 -3.64 32.51
N PRO A 68 25.40 -3.49 33.76
CA PRO A 68 25.85 -2.43 34.65
C PRO A 68 27.36 -2.48 34.98
N ALA A 69 28.01 -3.66 34.87
CA ALA A 69 29.42 -3.82 35.18
C ALA A 69 30.33 -3.49 33.98
N HIS A 70 29.83 -3.57 32.76
CA HIS A 70 30.61 -3.37 31.52
C HIS A 70 29.85 -2.50 30.52
N GLN A 71 29.62 -1.24 30.87
CA GLN A 71 28.96 -0.29 29.99
C GLN A 71 29.93 0.26 28.93
N ASP A 72 29.56 0.14 27.66
CA ASP A 72 30.30 0.75 26.56
C ASP A 72 29.65 2.06 26.12
N ILE A 73 30.03 3.15 26.80
CA ILE A 73 29.49 4.49 26.52
C ILE A 73 29.94 5.01 25.15
N ALA A 74 31.12 4.59 24.66
CA ALA A 74 31.63 5.03 23.37
C ALA A 74 30.79 4.41 22.24
N ALA A 75 30.60 3.09 22.26
CA ALA A 75 29.78 2.40 21.27
C ALA A 75 28.31 2.86 21.31
N TYR A 76 27.76 3.17 22.49
CA TYR A 76 26.44 3.77 22.63
C TYR A 76 26.31 5.09 21.84
N ARG A 77 27.29 6.00 21.97
CA ARG A 77 27.28 7.29 21.28
C ARG A 77 27.48 7.12 19.78
N ASP A 78 28.38 6.24 19.37
CA ASP A 78 28.65 5.96 17.95
C ASP A 78 27.42 5.37 17.25
N TYR A 79 26.70 4.47 17.94
CA TYR A 79 25.44 3.92 17.43
C TYR A 79 24.40 5.03 17.20
N ILE A 80 24.20 5.90 18.19
CA ILE A 80 23.23 7.00 18.08
C ILE A 80 23.60 7.93 16.92
N ALA A 81 24.88 8.30 16.80
CA ALA A 81 25.34 9.19 15.74
C ALA A 81 25.13 8.58 14.34
N LYS A 82 25.29 7.27 14.21
CA LYS A 82 25.15 6.54 12.94
C LYS A 82 23.70 6.28 12.54
N HIS A 83 22.82 6.07 13.51
CA HIS A 83 21.45 5.58 13.26
C HIS A 83 20.35 6.63 13.46
N SER A 84 20.67 7.79 14.03
CA SER A 84 19.69 8.86 14.20
C SER A 84 19.31 9.50 12.87
N LEU A 85 18.01 9.61 12.62
CA LEU A 85 17.47 10.32 11.47
C LEU A 85 17.54 11.82 11.74
N SER A 86 18.30 12.54 10.91
CA SER A 86 18.59 13.97 11.09
C SER A 86 18.74 14.67 9.73
N GLY A 87 18.81 16.01 9.73
CA GLY A 87 19.02 16.80 8.52
C GLY A 87 17.92 16.56 7.47
N ALA A 88 18.31 16.11 6.28
CA ALA A 88 17.38 15.84 5.18
C ALA A 88 16.46 14.61 5.42
N GLU A 89 16.72 13.83 6.46
CA GLU A 89 15.89 12.68 6.85
C GLU A 89 15.02 12.99 8.07
N ALA A 90 15.17 14.18 8.66
CA ALA A 90 14.33 14.62 9.76
C ALA A 90 12.93 14.98 9.26
N TRP A 91 11.93 14.67 10.08
CA TRP A 91 10.55 15.12 9.86
C TRP A 91 9.91 15.49 11.19
N SER A 92 8.91 16.35 11.13
CA SER A 92 8.06 16.67 12.27
C SER A 92 6.71 17.12 11.75
N TRP A 93 5.67 16.35 12.05
CA TRP A 93 4.31 16.69 11.63
C TRP A 93 3.83 17.97 12.32
N ASP A 94 3.35 18.93 11.53
CA ASP A 94 2.87 20.23 12.00
C ASP A 94 1.67 20.15 12.94
N SER A 95 0.85 19.12 12.79
CA SER A 95 -0.41 18.93 13.49
C SER A 95 -0.83 17.47 13.46
N PHE A 96 -1.62 17.08 14.47
CA PHE A 96 -2.23 15.76 14.53
C PHE A 96 -3.15 15.46 13.33
N GLN A 97 -3.84 16.48 12.81
CA GLN A 97 -4.74 16.32 11.68
C GLN A 97 -4.01 16.00 10.37
N SER A 98 -2.89 16.67 10.09
CA SER A 98 -2.04 16.37 8.92
C SER A 98 -1.45 14.97 9.01
N TYR A 99 -0.99 14.60 10.22
CA TYR A 99 -0.49 13.26 10.51
C TYR A 99 -1.54 12.18 10.28
N GLU A 100 -2.75 12.34 10.83
CA GLU A 100 -3.85 11.39 10.65
C GLU A 100 -4.23 11.25 9.18
N ARG A 101 -4.30 12.37 8.44
CA ARG A 101 -4.59 12.37 7.01
C ARG A 101 -3.56 11.56 6.23
N TYR A 102 -2.27 11.74 6.51
CA TYR A 102 -1.20 10.96 5.89
C TYR A 102 -1.35 9.46 6.17
N VAL A 103 -1.61 9.09 7.43
CA VAL A 103 -1.78 7.70 7.84
C VAL A 103 -2.98 7.07 7.13
N GLU A 104 -4.10 7.78 7.03
CA GLU A 104 -5.30 7.27 6.37
C GLU A 104 -5.11 7.14 4.85
N ASP A 105 -4.52 8.13 4.19
CA ASP A 105 -4.22 8.07 2.75
C ASP A 105 -3.32 6.87 2.42
N ARG A 106 -2.33 6.58 3.27
CA ARG A 106 -1.47 5.40 3.10
C ARG A 106 -2.23 4.09 3.29
N LYS A 107 -3.07 3.98 4.32
CA LYS A 107 -3.93 2.80 4.52
C LYS A 107 -4.81 2.56 3.30
N GLN A 108 -5.43 3.61 2.76
CA GLN A 108 -6.29 3.53 1.58
C GLN A 108 -5.51 3.16 0.32
N THR A 109 -4.31 3.71 0.14
CA THR A 109 -3.40 3.34 -0.98
C THR A 109 -3.06 1.85 -0.95
N ARG A 110 -2.66 1.33 0.22
CA ARG A 110 -2.34 -0.10 0.38
C ARG A 110 -3.54 -0.99 0.10
N ARG A 111 -4.75 -0.60 0.55
CA ARG A 111 -6.00 -1.32 0.25
C ARG A 111 -6.30 -1.32 -1.25
N ALA A 112 -6.09 -0.19 -1.95
CA ALA A 112 -6.29 -0.09 -3.39
C ALA A 112 -5.34 -1.03 -4.16
N GLY A 113 -4.06 -1.07 -3.80
CA GLY A 113 -3.08 -1.99 -4.39
C GLY A 113 -3.44 -3.47 -4.19
N LEU A 114 -3.85 -3.86 -2.97
CA LEU A 114 -4.31 -5.22 -2.70
C LEU A 114 -5.54 -5.60 -3.55
N ARG A 115 -6.49 -4.68 -3.71
CA ARG A 115 -7.68 -4.88 -4.56
C ARG A 115 -7.32 -4.95 -6.05
N ALA A 116 -6.36 -4.15 -6.51
CA ALA A 116 -5.83 -4.22 -7.87
C ALA A 116 -5.28 -5.62 -8.17
N ASN A 117 -4.45 -6.15 -7.26
CA ASN A 117 -3.86 -7.49 -7.40
C ASN A 117 -4.92 -8.59 -7.37
N ALA A 118 -5.94 -8.47 -6.52
CA ALA A 118 -7.07 -9.41 -6.51
C ALA A 118 -7.83 -9.40 -7.85
N MET A 119 -8.10 -8.21 -8.41
CA MET A 119 -8.77 -8.08 -9.71
C MET A 119 -7.92 -8.62 -10.87
N LEU A 120 -6.60 -8.46 -10.81
CA LEU A 120 -5.68 -9.07 -11.77
C LEU A 120 -5.79 -10.61 -11.73
N GLY A 121 -5.79 -11.19 -10.53
CA GLY A 121 -5.97 -12.63 -10.34
C GLY A 121 -7.29 -13.14 -10.93
N LEU A 122 -8.40 -12.43 -10.67
CA LEU A 122 -9.71 -12.76 -11.26
C LEU A 122 -9.70 -12.67 -12.78
N ALA A 123 -9.05 -11.65 -13.36
CA ALA A 123 -8.97 -11.49 -14.80
C ALA A 123 -8.21 -12.66 -15.47
N ILE A 124 -7.12 -13.12 -14.84
CA ILE A 124 -6.35 -14.28 -15.29
C ILE A 124 -7.20 -15.56 -15.19
N ALA A 125 -7.85 -15.80 -14.06
CA ALA A 125 -8.71 -16.97 -13.85
C ALA A 125 -9.85 -17.02 -14.87
N ASN A 126 -10.53 -15.90 -15.09
CA ASN A 126 -11.57 -15.79 -16.11
C ASN A 126 -11.04 -16.17 -17.49
N ARG A 127 -9.84 -15.69 -17.86
CA ARG A 127 -9.23 -16.01 -19.16
C ARG A 127 -8.91 -17.50 -19.32
N LEU A 128 -8.45 -18.17 -18.25
CA LEU A 128 -8.20 -19.62 -18.27
C LEU A 128 -9.48 -20.42 -18.44
N VAL A 129 -10.54 -20.08 -17.70
CA VAL A 129 -11.86 -20.73 -17.83
C VAL A 129 -12.42 -20.56 -19.24
N SER A 130 -12.34 -19.35 -19.80
CA SER A 130 -12.78 -19.09 -21.18
C SER A 130 -11.98 -19.92 -22.20
N ALA A 131 -10.66 -20.06 -22.02
CA ALA A 131 -9.83 -20.86 -22.92
C ALA A 131 -10.18 -22.36 -22.88
N ILE A 132 -10.39 -22.91 -21.67
CA ILE A 132 -10.82 -24.31 -21.49
C ILE A 132 -12.20 -24.53 -22.12
N HIS A 133 -13.14 -23.61 -21.89
CA HIS A 133 -14.49 -23.70 -22.46
C HIS A 133 -14.44 -23.65 -23.99
N ALA A 134 -13.67 -22.73 -24.57
CA ALA A 134 -13.50 -22.63 -26.02
C ALA A 134 -12.86 -23.91 -26.61
N ALA A 135 -11.82 -24.45 -25.97
CA ALA A 135 -11.15 -25.68 -26.43
C ALA A 135 -12.09 -26.89 -26.41
N ARG A 136 -12.94 -27.03 -25.38
CA ARG A 136 -13.92 -28.12 -25.28
C ARG A 136 -15.02 -28.03 -26.35
N TYR A 137 -15.48 -26.81 -26.66
CA TYR A 137 -16.53 -26.60 -27.67
C TYR A 137 -16.00 -26.61 -29.10
N ALA A 138 -14.74 -26.24 -29.34
CA ALA A 138 -14.11 -26.38 -30.66
C ALA A 138 -13.96 -27.85 -31.10
N GLY A 139 -13.99 -28.80 -30.17
CA GLY A 139 -13.95 -30.24 -30.45
C GLY A 139 -15.30 -30.90 -30.74
N HIS A 140 -16.43 -30.18 -30.62
CA HIS A 140 -17.78 -30.70 -30.86
C HIS A 140 -18.44 -29.94 -32.02
N ALA A 141 -18.85 -30.62 -33.10
CA ALA A 141 -19.64 -30.01 -34.17
C ALA A 141 -20.97 -29.46 -33.59
N ALA A 142 -21.21 -28.17 -33.76
CA ALA A 142 -22.25 -27.44 -33.03
C ALA A 142 -23.68 -27.88 -33.43
N PRO A 143 -24.54 -28.32 -32.49
CA PRO A 143 -25.99 -28.21 -32.67
C PRO A 143 -26.40 -26.75 -32.46
N ALA A 144 -27.40 -26.28 -33.21
CA ALA A 144 -28.03 -24.98 -32.97
C ALA A 144 -28.65 -24.99 -31.56
N THR A 145 -28.09 -24.25 -30.62
CA THR A 145 -28.67 -24.11 -29.28
C THR A 145 -28.47 -22.69 -28.77
N HIS A 146 -29.55 -22.13 -28.20
CA HIS A 146 -29.63 -20.80 -27.63
C HIS A 146 -28.38 -20.46 -26.81
N THR A 147 -27.68 -19.40 -27.24
CA THR A 147 -26.43 -18.97 -26.62
C THR A 147 -26.75 -18.19 -25.35
N HIS A 148 -26.90 -18.89 -24.23
CA HIS A 148 -26.92 -18.22 -22.93
C HIS A 148 -25.51 -17.73 -22.63
N SER A 149 -25.31 -16.41 -22.64
CA SER A 149 -24.04 -15.81 -22.25
C SER A 149 -24.15 -15.25 -20.83
N LEU A 150 -23.28 -15.73 -19.95
CA LEU A 150 -23.15 -15.21 -18.60
C LEU A 150 -22.20 -14.02 -18.64
N ARG A 151 -22.69 -12.83 -18.28
CA ARG A 151 -21.86 -11.63 -18.18
C ARG A 151 -21.60 -11.30 -16.72
N LEU A 152 -20.32 -11.33 -16.36
CA LEU A 152 -19.79 -10.87 -15.08
C LEU A 152 -19.34 -9.42 -15.22
N ASP A 153 -20.08 -8.49 -14.61
CA ASP A 153 -19.69 -7.09 -14.53
C ASP A 153 -19.11 -6.80 -13.15
N CYS A 154 -17.91 -6.23 -13.12
CA CYS A 154 -17.26 -5.78 -11.90
C CYS A 154 -16.80 -4.33 -12.07
N GLY A 155 -17.26 -3.46 -11.17
CA GLY A 155 -16.98 -2.03 -11.23
C GLY A 155 -17.11 -1.37 -9.86
N PRO A 156 -16.66 -0.11 -9.73
CA PRO A 156 -16.87 0.67 -8.51
C PRO A 156 -18.37 0.81 -8.24
N ALA A 157 -18.76 0.73 -6.97
CA ALA A 157 -20.15 0.92 -6.57
C ALA A 157 -20.53 2.41 -6.72
N PRO A 158 -21.74 2.72 -7.19
CA PRO A 158 -22.21 4.10 -7.22
C PRO A 158 -22.33 4.63 -5.78
N GLY A 159 -21.71 5.77 -5.50
CA GLY A 159 -21.71 6.43 -4.19
C GLY A 159 -20.53 6.08 -3.28
N ASP A 160 -19.79 5.00 -3.57
CA ASP A 160 -18.54 4.69 -2.88
C ASP A 160 -17.50 4.16 -3.88
N PRO A 161 -16.52 4.97 -4.30
CA PRO A 161 -15.46 4.54 -5.20
C PRO A 161 -14.57 3.43 -4.58
N LEU A 162 -14.70 3.17 -3.28
CA LEU A 162 -13.99 2.13 -2.53
C LEU A 162 -14.79 0.81 -2.42
N ALA A 163 -16.07 0.76 -2.78
CA ALA A 163 -16.83 -0.48 -2.81
C ALA A 163 -16.83 -1.08 -4.23
N VAL A 164 -16.76 -2.41 -4.33
CA VAL A 164 -16.83 -3.13 -5.60
C VAL A 164 -18.19 -3.78 -5.71
N ARG A 165 -18.92 -3.47 -6.78
CA ARG A 165 -20.10 -4.24 -7.16
C ARG A 165 -19.66 -5.38 -8.07
N VAL A 166 -20.18 -6.57 -7.80
CA VAL A 166 -20.10 -7.72 -8.70
C VAL A 166 -21.53 -8.04 -9.11
N GLY A 167 -21.82 -7.88 -10.40
CA GLY A 167 -23.11 -8.23 -11.00
C GLY A 167 -22.94 -9.44 -11.91
N VAL A 168 -23.88 -10.37 -11.83
CA VAL A 168 -24.04 -11.46 -12.79
C VAL A 168 -25.31 -11.20 -13.57
N SER A 169 -25.23 -11.16 -14.90
CA SER A 169 -26.41 -11.11 -15.77
C SER A 169 -26.39 -12.29 -16.73
N LEU A 170 -27.56 -12.93 -16.88
CA LEU A 170 -27.80 -13.88 -17.95
C LEU A 170 -28.40 -13.12 -19.14
N GLN A 171 -27.78 -13.28 -20.30
CA GLN A 171 -28.40 -12.89 -21.56
C GLN A 171 -28.96 -14.15 -22.24
N TYR A 172 -30.25 -14.10 -22.57
CA TYR A 172 -31.01 -15.15 -23.23
C TYR A 172 -31.08 -14.89 -24.74
#